data_AF-X1H552-F1
#
_entry.id   AF-X1H552-F1
#
_cell.length_a   1.000
_cell.length_b   1.000
_cell.length_c   1.000
_cell.angle_alpha   90.00
_cell.angle_beta   90.00
_cell.angle_gamma   90.00
#
_symmetry.space_group_name_H-M   'P 1'
#
loop_
_entity.id
_entity.type
_entity.pdbx_description
1 polymer ?
#
loop_
_entity_poly.entity_id
_entity_poly.type
_entity_poly.pdbx_seq_one_letter_code
_entity_poly.pdbx_strand_id
1 'polypeptide(L)'
;GFLGAVVVLLVLVVIVWRCFYIASNSSDSFAMLLSSGIGFIILSQVVINIGMTIGIMPIIGIPLPFLSSGGSSLVSLFLGIGLVENVYIWKEVRKDYEIAYQEFK
;
A
#
# COMPACT_ATOMS: atom_id res chain seq x y z
N GLY A 1 -9.44 -8.22 -21.07
CA GLY A 1 -8.73 -7.79 -22.30
C GLY A 1 -7.61 -6.83 -21.95
N PHE A 2 -6.73 -6.50 -22.91
CA PHE A 2 -5.52 -5.69 -22.68
C PHE A 2 -5.79 -4.38 -21.92
N LEU A 3 -6.80 -3.62 -22.35
CA LEU A 3 -7.16 -2.35 -21.70
C LEU A 3 -7.49 -2.52 -20.21
N GLY A 4 -8.26 -3.56 -19.87
CA GLY A 4 -8.62 -3.87 -18.48
C GLY A 4 -7.40 -4.26 -17.65
N ALA A 5 -6.46 -5.03 -18.22
CA ALA A 5 -5.22 -5.38 -17.54
C ALA A 5 -4.36 -4.14 -17.24
N VAL A 6 -4.25 -3.21 -18.21
CA VAL A 6 -3.55 -1.94 -18.02
C VAL A 6 -4.21 -1.09 -16.92
N VAL A 7 -5.54 -0.96 -16.93
CA VAL A 7 -6.26 -0.20 -15.89
C VAL A 7 -6.05 -0.81 -14.51
N VAL A 8 -6.16 -2.13 -14.38
CA VAL A 8 -5.93 -2.83 -13.10
C VAL A 8 -4.50 -2.63 -12.61
N LEU A 9 -3.51 -2.78 -13.49
CA LEU A 9 -2.11 -2.56 -13.13
C LEU A 9 -1.84 -1.11 -12.71
N LEU A 10 -2.42 -0.12 -13.41
CA LEU A 10 -2.30 1.28 -13.02
C LEU A 10 -2.85 1.52 -11.62
N VAL A 11 -4.03 0.99 -11.29
CA VAL A 11 -4.62 1.12 -9.96
C VAL A 11 -3.72 0.49 -8.89
N LEU A 12 -3.20 -0.71 -9.13
CA LEU A 12 -2.28 -1.38 -8.21
C LEU A 12 -0.98 -0.60 -8.00
N VAL A 13 -0.41 -0.03 -9.06
CA VAL A 13 0.77 0.84 -8.98
C VAL A 13 0.47 2.10 -8.17
N VAL A 14 -0.69 2.73 -8.35
CA VAL A 14 -1.10 3.89 -7.56
C VAL A 14 -1.22 3.55 -6.08
N ILE A 15 -1.79 2.39 -5.73
CA ILE A 15 -1.90 1.92 -4.34
C ILE A 15 -0.50 1.74 -3.73
N VAL A 16 0.40 1.05 -4.43
CA VAL A 16 1.77 0.84 -3.96
C VAL A 16 2.50 2.18 -3.79
N TRP A 17 2.38 3.07 -4.78
CA TRP A 17 2.99 4.39 -4.74
C TRP A 17 2.50 5.22 -3.54
N ARG A 18 1.21 5.18 -3.23
CA ARG A 18 0.63 5.83 -2.04
C ARG A 18 1.26 5.33 -0.73
N CYS A 19 1.46 4.02 -0.58
CA CYS A 19 2.13 3.47 0.61
C CYS A 19 3.56 4.00 0.77
N PHE A 20 4.33 4.04 -0.31
CA PHE A 20 5.70 4.59 -0.28
C PHE A 20 5.74 6.10 -0.08
N TYR A 21 4.76 6.83 -0.63
CA TYR A 21 4.62 8.26 -0.39
C TYR A 21 4.38 8.55 1.10
N ILE A 22 3.44 7.84 1.74
CA ILE A 22 3.16 7.97 3.18
C ILE A 22 4.40 7.60 4.00
N ALA A 23 5.11 6.53 3.63
CA ALA A 23 6.36 6.14 4.29
C ALA A 23 7.41 7.25 4.22
N SER A 24 7.66 7.81 3.03
CA SER A 24 8.66 8.87 2.80
C SER A 24 8.34 10.18 3.52
N ASN A 25 7.04 10.41 3.80
CA ASN A 25 6.56 11.61 4.43
C ASN A 25 6.36 11.44 5.95
N SER A 26 6.63 10.25 6.50
CA SER A 26 6.49 9.97 7.93
C SER A 26 7.74 10.38 8.69
N SER A 27 7.57 11.06 9.83
CA SER A 27 8.69 11.48 10.70
C SER A 27 9.11 10.41 11.71
N ASP A 28 8.25 9.43 11.97
CA ASP A 28 8.52 8.30 12.85
C ASP A 28 9.06 7.10 12.05
N SER A 29 10.21 6.58 12.47
CA SER A 29 10.83 5.39 11.88
C SER A 29 9.88 4.19 11.87
N PHE A 30 9.06 4.00 12.91
CA PHE A 30 8.09 2.90 12.95
C PHE A 30 7.00 3.07 11.87
N ALA A 31 6.43 4.27 11.76
CA ALA A 31 5.45 4.62 10.74
C ALA A 31 6.01 4.41 9.31
N MET A 32 7.27 4.80 9.10
CA MET A 32 7.97 4.61 7.83
C MET A 32 8.17 3.12 7.51
N LEU A 33 8.68 2.32 8.46
CA LEU A 33 8.88 0.88 8.29
C LEU A 33 7.56 0.12 8.08
N LEU A 34 6.51 0.47 8.82
CA LEU A 34 5.19 -0.14 8.68
C LEU A 34 4.60 0.13 7.29
N SER A 35 4.60 1.40 6.87
CA SER A 35 4.01 1.82 5.60
C SER A 35 4.77 1.26 4.40
N SER A 36 6.11 1.29 4.46
CA SER A 36 6.97 0.71 3.41
C SER A 36 6.87 -0.82 3.37
N GLY A 37 6.80 -1.49 4.53
CA GLY A 37 6.63 -2.94 4.61
C GLY A 37 5.31 -3.42 3.99
N ILE A 38 4.20 -2.74 4.28
CA ILE A 38 2.90 -3.04 3.68
C ILE A 38 2.92 -2.76 2.17
N GLY A 39 3.50 -1.63 1.74
CA GLY A 39 3.71 -1.33 0.33
C GLY A 39 4.53 -2.41 -0.39
N PHE A 40 5.58 -2.92 0.25
CA PHE A 40 6.45 -3.96 -0.29
C PHE A 40 5.76 -5.32 -0.40
N ILE A 41 4.91 -5.70 0.57
CA ILE A 41 4.10 -6.92 0.50
C ILE A 41 3.17 -6.88 -0.73
N ILE A 42 2.48 -5.75 -0.94
CA ILE A 42 1.58 -5.56 -2.09
C ILE A 42 2.40 -5.61 -3.39
N LEU A 43 3.50 -4.86 -3.46
CA LEU A 43 4.38 -4.83 -4.63
C LEU A 43 4.89 -6.23 -5.00
N SER A 44 5.34 -7.00 -4.02
CA SER A 44 5.85 -8.36 -4.23
C SER A 44 4.77 -9.26 -4.83
N GLN A 45 3.55 -9.20 -4.30
CA GLN A 45 2.43 -9.97 -4.86
C GLN A 45 2.11 -9.54 -6.29
N VAL A 46 2.14 -8.24 -6.62
CA VAL A 46 1.91 -7.75 -7.99
C VAL A 46 3.00 -8.26 -8.93
N VAL A 47 4.28 -8.10 -8.58
CA VAL A 47 5.42 -8.53 -9.40
C VAL A 47 5.39 -10.04 -9.64
N ILE A 48 5.12 -10.83 -8.60
CA ILE A 48 5.04 -12.29 -8.73
C ILE A 48 3.85 -12.68 -9.62
N ASN A 49 2.68 -12.06 -9.45
CA ASN A 49 1.52 -12.34 -10.31
C ASN A 49 1.77 -12.00 -11.78
N ILE A 50 2.45 -10.87 -12.05
CA ILE A 50 2.86 -10.52 -13.41
C ILE A 50 3.86 -11.56 -13.93
N GLY A 51 4.87 -11.92 -13.14
CA GLY A 51 5.89 -12.91 -13.48
C GLY A 51 5.32 -14.29 -13.82
N MET A 52 4.31 -14.73 -13.05
CA MET A 52 3.55 -15.95 -13.35
C MET A 52 2.78 -15.83 -14.67
N THR A 53 2.16 -14.68 -14.93
CA THR A 53 1.35 -14.45 -16.14
C THR A 53 2.20 -14.43 -17.42
N ILE A 54 3.41 -13.87 -17.35
CA ILE A 54 4.35 -13.82 -18.48
C ILE A 54 5.25 -15.06 -18.59
N GLY A 55 5.08 -16.06 -17.70
CA GLY A 55 5.80 -17.34 -17.75
C GLY A 55 7.23 -17.33 -17.22
N ILE A 56 7.65 -16.27 -16.52
CA ILE A 56 9.00 -16.15 -15.93
C ILE A 56 9.10 -16.85 -14.57
N MET A 57 7.97 -16.96 -13.84
CA MET A 57 7.90 -17.59 -12.52
C MET A 57 6.94 -18.78 -12.51
N PRO A 58 7.16 -19.79 -11.64
CA PRO A 58 6.24 -20.91 -11.50
C PRO A 58 4.90 -20.46 -10.89
N ILE A 59 3.80 -21.07 -11.34
CA ILE A 59 2.45 -20.74 -10.86
C ILE A 59 2.26 -21.36 -9.47
N ILE A 60 2.35 -20.52 -8.43
CA ILE A 60 2.31 -20.93 -7.01
C ILE A 60 0.99 -20.55 -6.30
N GLY A 61 0.01 -20.00 -7.03
CA GLY A 61 -1.34 -19.75 -6.51
C GLY A 61 -1.46 -18.59 -5.52
N ILE A 62 -0.53 -17.62 -5.56
CA ILE A 62 -0.62 -16.41 -4.72
C ILE A 62 -1.76 -15.52 -5.23
N PRO A 63 -2.69 -15.08 -4.36
CA PRO A 63 -3.78 -14.21 -4.76
C PRO A 63 -3.27 -12.86 -5.28
N LEU A 64 -3.85 -12.39 -6.39
CA LEU A 64 -3.65 -11.01 -6.85
C LEU A 64 -4.22 -10.03 -5.82
N PRO A 65 -3.45 -9.01 -5.38
CA PRO A 65 -3.92 -8.05 -4.39
C PRO A 65 -5.24 -7.41 -4.82
N PHE A 66 -6.21 -7.36 -3.90
CA PHE A 66 -7.53 -6.73 -4.06
C PHE A 66 -8.47 -7.31 -5.14
N LEU A 67 -8.01 -8.26 -5.96
CA LEU A 67 -8.79 -8.81 -7.10
C LEU A 67 -9.02 -10.32 -7.02
N SER A 68 -8.24 -11.06 -6.22
CA SER A 68 -8.39 -12.52 -6.13
C SER A 68 -9.49 -12.95 -5.15
N SER A 69 -10.08 -14.12 -5.39
CA SER A 69 -11.16 -14.74 -4.59
C SER A 69 -10.72 -15.26 -3.20
N GLY A 70 -9.50 -14.97 -2.76
CA GLY A 70 -9.00 -15.32 -1.43
C GLY A 70 -9.52 -14.37 -0.36
N GLY A 71 -10.68 -14.67 0.24
CA GLY A 71 -11.32 -13.81 1.24
C GLY A 71 -10.40 -13.36 2.39
N SER A 72 -9.63 -14.28 2.98
CA SER A 72 -8.67 -13.94 4.04
C SER A 72 -7.54 -13.03 3.57
N SER A 73 -7.08 -13.19 2.32
CA SER A 73 -6.06 -12.31 1.74
C SER A 73 -6.60 -10.91 1.51
N LEU A 74 -7.85 -10.78 1.03
CA LEU A 74 -8.51 -9.50 0.88
C LEU A 74 -8.64 -8.77 2.21
N VAL A 75 -9.12 -9.45 3.26
CA VAL A 75 -9.28 -8.86 4.60
C VAL A 75 -7.92 -8.39 5.14
N SER A 76 -6.88 -9.22 5.03
CA SER A 76 -5.52 -8.84 5.47
C SER A 76 -4.97 -7.63 4.73
N LEU A 77 -5.20 -7.54 3.41
CA LEU A 77 -4.77 -6.40 2.60
C LEU A 77 -5.53 -5.11 2.96
N PHE A 78 -6.85 -5.19 3.18
CA PHE A 78 -7.63 -4.05 3.65
C PHE A 78 -7.21 -3.57 5.03
N LEU A 79 -6.93 -4.49 5.96
CA LEU A 79 -6.37 -4.15 7.26
C LEU A 79 -5.01 -3.47 7.12
N GLY A 80 -4.13 -3.98 6.26
CA GLY A 80 -2.86 -3.36 5.95
C GLY A 80 -3.01 -1.93 5.45
N ILE A 81 -3.86 -1.68 4.44
CA ILE A 81 -4.12 -0.32 3.96
C ILE A 81 -4.72 0.57 5.04
N GLY A 82 -5.64 0.04 5.87
CA GLY A 82 -6.20 0.78 7.00
C GLY A 82 -5.13 1.25 8.00
N LEU A 83 -4.13 0.43 8.27
CA LEU A 83 -2.99 0.81 9.12
C LEU A 83 -2.14 1.92 8.49
N VAL A 84 -1.85 1.82 7.19
CA VAL A 84 -1.08 2.85 6.45
C VAL A 84 -1.79 4.19 6.44
N GLU A 85 -3.10 4.20 6.18
CA GLU A 85 -3.89 5.43 6.18
C GLU A 85 -4.07 5.99 7.61
N ASN A 86 -4.14 5.13 8.63
CA ASN A 86 -4.16 5.59 10.02
C ASN A 86 -2.89 6.38 10.38
N VAL A 87 -1.72 5.89 9.95
CA VAL A 87 -0.44 6.59 10.10
C VAL A 87 -0.49 7.97 9.45
N TYR A 88 -1.02 8.07 8.22
CA TYR A 88 -1.14 9.34 7.52
C TYR A 88 -2.05 10.34 8.25
N ILE A 89 -3.20 9.89 8.76
CA ILE A 89 -4.15 10.73 9.51
C ILE A 89 -3.50 11.29 10.78
N TRP A 90 -2.87 10.44 11.59
CA TRP A 90 -2.22 10.89 12.83
C TRP A 90 -1.08 11.87 12.60
N LYS A 91 -0.39 11.73 11.47
CA LYS A 91 0.64 12.68 11.06
C LYS A 91 0.05 14.08 10.79
N GLU A 92 -1.06 14.16 10.05
CA GLU A 92 -1.69 15.46 9.76
C GLU A 92 -2.28 16.08 11.03
N VAL A 93 -2.94 15.28 11.88
CA VAL A 93 -3.48 15.76 13.17
C VAL A 93 -2.38 16.35 14.05
N ARG A 94 -1.21 15.70 14.16
CA ARG A 94 -0.08 16.22 14.95
C ARG A 94 0.43 17.56 14.40
N LYS A 95 0.50 17.70 13.08
CA LYS A 95 0.93 18.92 12.41
C LYS A 95 -0.05 20.07 12.69
N ASP A 96 -1.35 19.82 12.70
CA ASP A 96 -2.37 20.84 13.03
C ASP A 96 -2.22 21.34 14.48
N TYR A 97 -1.93 20.43 15.43
CA TYR A 97 -1.65 20.82 16.82
C TYR A 97 -0.39 21.68 16.95
N GLU A 98 0.68 21.34 16.21
CA GLU A 98 1.92 22.12 16.22
C GLU A 98 1.69 23.54 15.68
N ILE A 99 0.89 23.70 14.61
CA ILE A 99 0.53 25.00 14.05
C ILE A 99 -0.28 25.82 15.06
N ALA A 100 -1.34 25.23 15.64
CA ALA A 100 -2.17 25.92 16.63
C ALA A 100 -1.35 26.39 17.84
N TYR A 101 -0.43 25.56 18.35
CA TYR A 101 0.42 25.92 19.49
C TYR A 101 1.37 27.08 19.18
N GLN A 102 1.79 27.24 17.92
CA GLN A 102 2.61 28.38 17.48
C GLN A 102 1.78 29.67 17.38
N GLU A 103 0.48 29.59 17.04
CA GLU A 103 -0.40 30.77 17.00
C GLU A 103 -0.74 31.32 18.39
N PHE A 104 -0.76 30.48 19.43
CA PHE A 104 -1.03 30.90 20.82
C PHE A 104 0.21 31.39 21.58
N LYS A 105 1.38 31.40 20.94
CA LYS A 105 2.65 31.91 21.50
C LYS A 105 2.95 33.31 20.99
#